data_AF-A0A3A5HIC7-F1
#
_entry.id   AF-A0A3A5HIC7-F1
#
_cell.length_a   1.000
_cell.length_b   1.000
_cell.length_c   1.000
_cell.angle_alpha   90.00
_cell.angle_beta   90.00
_cell.angle_gamma   90.00
#
_symmetry.space_group_name_H-M   'P 1'
#
loop_
_entity.id
_entity.type
_entity.pdbx_description
1 polymer ?
#
loop_
_entity_poly.entity_id
_entity_poly.type
_entity_poly.pdbx_seq_one_letter_code
_entity_poly.pdbx_strand_id
1 'polypeptide(L)'
;MAIYKPDIDKLMANDDVEGLIEALFHEDLVLRKEASRALKYVGNEEATDALVETLRYDSWQDEYSVMGSVRAYAAEALGRIGDKKAVNGLIDALEDPDSEVRWKSAESLGKIKDLQALESLIYSLETDEDEYVRKFAARALGELKDPLATDSLINALKDKEWAVRKSSAQALGRIGDKRALKPLLNVLNDEDVDVRRQAVISLEKMKKHAIKPLLEKLYDFDWQTRAISADALGRIGDRKATMPLAKALSNSRKRDENRYVRGKAAEALGRIGDVRAIPYLEKALEEKYIYVRKRAKDALDLIEISPELEHYENEFFSFDYHNAWLISEINQKGKLLIGFCSKNNIKFSLNIKKDVEDLTADEFADVIIDVFNEQNALKVTKQPLSIAGYSGYEVQSDNFEVDPPSRTSVYIFRSNGDLYYLWFAGKPSDIKNASKYIKITLNSFHLKL
;
A
#
# COMPACT_ATOMS: atom_id res chain seq x y z
N MET A 1 -55.52 -20.73 30.73
CA MET A 1 -55.44 -19.89 29.51
C MET A 1 -54.17 -20.27 28.79
N ALA A 2 -54.21 -20.54 27.49
CA ALA A 2 -52.99 -20.78 26.73
C ALA A 2 -52.18 -19.48 26.76
N ILE A 3 -50.96 -19.54 27.32
CA ILE A 3 -50.02 -18.42 27.30
C ILE A 3 -49.74 -18.14 25.82
N TYR A 4 -50.06 -16.93 25.37
CA TYR A 4 -49.75 -16.48 24.01
C TYR A 4 -48.25 -16.56 23.81
N LYS A 5 -47.79 -17.39 22.87
CA LYS A 5 -46.37 -17.54 22.55
C LYS A 5 -46.08 -16.75 21.27
N PRO A 6 -45.49 -15.55 21.34
CA PRO A 6 -45.16 -14.76 20.15
C PRO A 6 -44.22 -15.53 19.21
N ASP A 7 -44.49 -15.43 17.91
CA ASP A 7 -43.65 -15.99 16.85
C ASP A 7 -42.58 -14.95 16.46
N ILE A 8 -41.39 -15.10 17.05
CA ILE A 8 -40.28 -14.16 16.88
C ILE A 8 -39.85 -14.02 15.42
N ASP A 9 -39.87 -15.09 14.64
CA ASP A 9 -39.48 -15.04 13.23
C ASP A 9 -40.48 -14.22 12.42
N LYS A 10 -41.78 -14.35 12.74
CA LYS A 10 -42.83 -13.53 12.14
C LYS A 10 -42.73 -12.06 12.56
N LEU A 11 -42.45 -11.77 13.83
CA LEU A 11 -42.27 -10.41 14.32
C LEU A 11 -41.08 -9.73 13.63
N MET A 12 -39.94 -10.43 13.57
CA MET A 12 -38.73 -9.96 12.89
C MET A 12 -38.96 -9.76 11.38
N ALA A 13 -39.67 -10.67 10.71
CA ALA A 13 -39.97 -10.56 9.28
C ALA A 13 -40.88 -9.37 8.93
N ASN A 14 -41.65 -8.87 9.90
CA ASN A 14 -42.54 -7.73 9.74
C ASN A 14 -41.96 -6.42 10.30
N ASP A 15 -40.70 -6.42 10.76
CA ASP A 15 -40.08 -5.31 11.50
C ASP A 15 -40.94 -4.81 12.69
N ASP A 16 -41.65 -5.73 13.36
CA ASP A 16 -42.52 -5.43 14.50
C ASP A 16 -41.69 -5.25 15.77
N VAL A 17 -41.14 -4.04 15.95
CA VAL A 17 -40.26 -3.70 17.08
C VAL A 17 -41.01 -3.75 18.41
N GLU A 18 -42.26 -3.29 18.46
CA GLU A 18 -43.07 -3.29 19.68
C GLU A 18 -43.32 -4.72 20.16
N GLY A 19 -43.74 -5.62 19.28
CA GLY A 19 -43.93 -7.03 19.62
C GLY A 19 -42.62 -7.73 20.04
N LEU A 20 -41.48 -7.35 19.45
CA LEU A 20 -40.17 -7.85 19.88
C LEU A 20 -39.76 -7.31 21.26
N ILE A 21 -40.08 -6.05 21.58
CA ILE A 21 -39.88 -5.46 22.91
C ILE A 21 -40.75 -6.19 23.95
N GLU A 22 -42.02 -6.46 23.66
CA GLU A 22 -42.88 -7.24 24.54
C GLU A 22 -42.31 -8.65 24.80
N ALA A 23 -41.83 -9.32 23.76
CA ALA A 23 -41.24 -10.65 23.87
C ALA A 23 -39.93 -10.67 24.68
N LEU A 24 -39.22 -9.55 24.76
CA LEU A 24 -37.98 -9.40 25.53
C LEU A 24 -38.17 -9.58 27.04
N PHE A 25 -39.38 -9.30 27.55
CA PHE A 25 -39.74 -9.42 28.97
C PHE A 25 -40.68 -10.60 29.26
N HIS A 26 -40.90 -11.48 28.29
CA HIS A 26 -41.80 -12.64 28.40
C HIS A 26 -41.37 -13.64 29.49
N GLU A 27 -42.29 -14.38 30.12
CA GLU A 27 -41.95 -15.36 31.18
C GLU A 27 -41.07 -16.52 30.67
N ASP A 28 -41.25 -16.93 29.42
CA ASP A 28 -40.39 -17.88 28.71
C ASP A 28 -39.04 -17.24 28.36
N LEU A 29 -37.99 -17.63 29.07
CA LEU A 29 -36.64 -17.11 28.90
C LEU A 29 -36.02 -17.41 27.53
N VAL A 30 -36.50 -18.46 26.84
CA VAL A 30 -36.09 -18.76 25.47
C VAL A 30 -36.64 -17.70 24.52
N LEU A 31 -37.89 -17.23 24.74
CA LEU A 31 -38.45 -16.14 23.97
C LEU A 31 -37.70 -14.82 24.20
N ARG A 32 -37.29 -14.53 25.45
CA ARG A 32 -36.44 -13.36 25.72
C ARG A 32 -35.14 -13.39 24.90
N LYS A 33 -34.50 -14.56 24.84
CA LYS A 33 -33.25 -14.75 24.09
C LYS A 33 -33.48 -14.55 22.60
N GLU A 34 -34.50 -15.18 22.03
CA GLU A 34 -34.79 -15.05 20.59
C GLU A 34 -35.22 -13.62 20.24
N ALA A 35 -36.00 -12.94 21.09
CA ALA A 35 -36.37 -11.54 20.93
C ALA A 35 -35.14 -10.61 20.94
N SER A 36 -34.26 -10.77 21.93
CA SER A 36 -32.99 -10.02 22.01
C SER A 36 -32.12 -10.25 20.76
N ARG A 37 -32.05 -11.50 20.28
CA ARG A 37 -31.37 -11.86 19.04
C ARG A 37 -32.01 -11.22 17.80
N ALA A 38 -33.33 -11.12 17.75
CA ALA A 38 -34.06 -10.52 16.63
C ALA A 38 -33.89 -8.99 16.60
N LEU A 39 -33.99 -8.32 17.75
CA LEU A 39 -33.76 -6.86 17.87
C LEU A 39 -32.37 -6.44 17.39
N LYS A 40 -31.35 -7.29 17.60
CA LYS A 40 -30.02 -7.12 17.03
C LYS A 40 -30.00 -7.07 15.49
N TYR A 41 -30.91 -7.75 14.80
CA TYR A 41 -31.01 -7.73 13.34
C TYR A 41 -31.87 -6.58 12.83
N VAL A 42 -32.94 -6.24 13.54
CA VAL A 42 -33.82 -5.12 13.19
C VAL A 42 -33.10 -3.77 13.34
N GLY A 43 -32.35 -3.58 14.44
CA GLY A 43 -31.48 -2.42 14.62
C GLY A 43 -32.21 -1.08 14.74
N ASN A 44 -33.45 -1.08 15.26
CA ASN A 44 -34.26 0.13 15.44
C ASN A 44 -33.98 0.78 16.81
N GLU A 45 -33.80 2.11 16.82
CA GLU A 45 -33.56 2.93 18.02
C GLU A 45 -34.70 2.90 19.04
N GLU A 46 -35.94 2.58 18.63
CA GLU A 46 -37.09 2.41 19.55
C GLU A 46 -36.86 1.30 20.59
N ALA A 47 -36.02 0.32 20.27
CA ALA A 47 -35.67 -0.76 21.19
C ALA A 47 -34.58 -0.39 22.21
N THR A 48 -33.93 0.77 22.10
CA THR A 48 -32.77 1.12 22.91
C THR A 48 -33.06 1.04 24.41
N ASP A 49 -34.14 1.68 24.89
CA ASP A 49 -34.44 1.74 26.32
C ASP A 49 -34.77 0.34 26.89
N ALA A 50 -35.50 -0.48 26.12
CA ALA A 50 -35.83 -1.85 26.48
C ALA A 50 -34.59 -2.78 26.52
N LEU A 51 -33.67 -2.61 25.57
CA LEU A 51 -32.41 -3.35 25.52
C LEU A 51 -31.47 -2.92 26.65
N VAL A 52 -31.46 -1.63 27.03
CA VAL A 52 -30.71 -1.15 28.21
C VAL A 52 -31.28 -1.74 29.50
N GLU A 53 -32.60 -1.81 29.65
CA GLU A 53 -33.22 -2.48 30.80
C GLU A 53 -32.83 -3.96 30.85
N THR A 54 -32.76 -4.61 29.69
CA THR A 54 -32.36 -6.03 29.57
C THR A 54 -30.91 -6.28 29.98
N LEU A 55 -30.02 -5.28 29.88
CA LEU A 55 -28.64 -5.42 30.36
C LEU A 55 -28.52 -5.54 31.87
N ARG A 56 -29.55 -5.12 32.64
CA ARG A 56 -29.46 -5.12 34.09
C ARG A 56 -29.35 -6.54 34.62
N TYR A 57 -28.28 -6.75 35.37
CA TYR A 57 -28.05 -7.98 36.10
C TYR A 57 -28.80 -7.97 37.43
N ASP A 58 -29.46 -9.08 37.74
CA ASP A 58 -30.05 -9.37 39.05
C ASP A 58 -29.65 -10.79 39.49
N SER A 59 -29.52 -11.01 40.80
CA SER A 59 -29.05 -12.30 41.35
C SER A 59 -29.95 -13.49 41.04
N TRP A 60 -31.25 -13.30 40.80
CA TRP A 60 -32.13 -14.40 40.40
C TRP A 60 -31.74 -14.99 39.04
N GLN A 61 -31.05 -14.22 38.19
CA GLN A 61 -30.63 -14.63 36.85
C GLN A 61 -29.53 -15.70 36.89
N ASP A 62 -28.81 -15.85 38.01
CA ASP A 62 -27.79 -16.87 38.20
C ASP A 62 -28.34 -18.31 38.09
N GLU A 63 -29.63 -18.48 38.39
CA GLU A 63 -30.30 -19.78 38.28
C GLU A 63 -30.52 -20.20 36.81
N TYR A 64 -30.41 -19.27 35.87
CA TYR A 64 -30.79 -19.45 34.47
C TYR A 64 -29.66 -19.07 33.52
N SER A 65 -28.86 -20.05 33.10
CA SER A 65 -27.74 -19.84 32.16
C SER A 65 -28.11 -19.14 30.85
N VAL A 66 -29.38 -19.21 30.44
CA VAL A 66 -29.88 -18.50 29.26
C VAL A 66 -29.86 -16.98 29.41
N MET A 67 -29.96 -16.45 30.64
CA MET A 67 -30.02 -15.01 30.89
C MET A 67 -28.72 -14.29 30.50
N GLY A 68 -27.56 -14.92 30.71
CA GLY A 68 -26.29 -14.40 30.19
C GLY A 68 -26.35 -14.17 28.68
N SER A 69 -26.89 -15.13 27.90
CA SER A 69 -27.10 -14.96 26.46
C SER A 69 -28.09 -13.85 26.10
N VAL A 70 -29.15 -13.66 26.90
CA VAL A 70 -30.13 -12.58 26.68
C VAL A 70 -29.45 -11.21 26.79
N ARG A 71 -28.68 -11.00 27.87
CA ARG A 71 -27.93 -9.76 28.11
C ARG A 71 -26.82 -9.56 27.08
N ALA A 72 -26.14 -10.64 26.71
CA ALA A 72 -25.10 -10.63 25.68
C ALA A 72 -25.66 -10.18 24.32
N TYR A 73 -26.80 -10.73 23.88
CA TYR A 73 -27.45 -10.28 22.65
C TYR A 73 -27.97 -8.84 22.76
N ALA A 74 -28.42 -8.40 23.93
CA ALA A 74 -28.84 -7.02 24.13
C ALA A 74 -27.65 -6.06 23.98
N ALA A 75 -26.50 -6.38 24.58
CA ALA A 75 -25.28 -5.59 24.44
C ALA A 75 -24.85 -5.48 22.96
N GLU A 76 -24.90 -6.58 22.21
CA GLU A 76 -24.56 -6.57 20.78
C GLU A 76 -25.58 -5.77 19.95
N ALA A 77 -26.87 -5.86 20.26
CA ALA A 77 -27.92 -5.11 19.59
C ALA A 77 -27.71 -3.59 19.77
N LEU A 78 -27.46 -3.14 21.00
CA LEU A 78 -27.21 -1.74 21.32
C LEU A 78 -25.99 -1.18 20.56
N GLY A 79 -24.91 -1.95 20.44
CA GLY A 79 -23.75 -1.54 19.65
C GLY A 79 -23.99 -1.47 18.14
N ARG A 80 -24.99 -2.19 17.62
CA ARG A 80 -25.41 -2.09 16.21
C ARG A 80 -26.33 -0.91 15.96
N ILE A 81 -27.26 -0.66 16.89
CA ILE A 81 -28.14 0.51 16.87
C ILE A 81 -27.30 1.79 16.92
N GLY A 82 -26.32 1.84 17.83
CA GLY A 82 -25.40 2.98 17.93
C GLY A 82 -25.94 4.18 18.71
N ASP A 83 -27.09 4.05 19.37
CA ASP A 83 -27.67 5.11 20.20
C ASP A 83 -26.82 5.35 21.46
N LYS A 84 -26.45 6.62 21.68
CA LYS A 84 -25.64 7.04 22.83
C LYS A 84 -26.33 6.87 24.17
N LYS A 85 -27.67 6.79 24.22
CA LYS A 85 -28.40 6.48 25.46
C LYS A 85 -27.97 5.14 26.07
N ALA A 86 -27.48 4.22 25.25
CA ALA A 86 -27.02 2.90 25.66
C ALA A 86 -25.69 2.92 26.44
N VAL A 87 -24.91 4.01 26.36
CA VAL A 87 -23.52 4.04 26.84
C VAL A 87 -23.41 3.70 28.32
N ASN A 88 -24.26 4.28 29.18
CA ASN A 88 -24.23 3.99 30.62
C ASN A 88 -24.55 2.52 30.91
N GLY A 89 -25.62 1.98 30.32
CA GLY A 89 -26.00 0.58 30.52
C GLY A 89 -24.92 -0.39 30.03
N LEU A 90 -24.24 -0.06 28.93
CA LEU A 90 -23.10 -0.83 28.44
C LEU A 90 -21.88 -0.69 29.37
N ILE A 91 -21.59 0.49 29.92
CA ILE A 91 -20.53 0.69 30.92
C ILE A 91 -20.79 -0.21 32.14
N ASP A 92 -22.02 -0.23 32.67
CA ASP A 92 -22.39 -1.08 33.80
C ASP A 92 -22.22 -2.57 33.44
N ALA A 93 -22.60 -2.96 32.21
CA ALA A 93 -22.44 -4.33 31.71
C ALA A 93 -20.97 -4.77 31.50
N LEU A 94 -19.98 -3.88 31.64
CA LEU A 94 -18.57 -4.28 31.71
C LEU A 94 -18.20 -4.95 33.04
N GLU A 95 -19.08 -4.92 34.04
CA GLU A 95 -18.90 -5.61 35.33
C GLU A 95 -19.78 -6.86 35.46
N ASP A 96 -20.46 -7.27 34.38
CA ASP A 96 -21.34 -8.44 34.38
C ASP A 96 -20.59 -9.73 34.75
N PRO A 97 -21.19 -10.65 35.55
CA PRO A 97 -20.54 -11.91 35.90
C PRO A 97 -20.22 -12.79 34.68
N ASP A 98 -21.00 -12.68 33.60
CA ASP A 98 -20.78 -13.41 32.36
C ASP A 98 -19.79 -12.68 31.45
N SER A 99 -18.66 -13.33 31.14
CA SER A 99 -17.64 -12.72 30.29
C SER A 99 -18.12 -12.45 28.87
N GLU A 100 -19.14 -13.17 28.37
CA GLU A 100 -19.77 -12.91 27.08
C GLU A 100 -20.46 -11.55 27.02
N VAL A 101 -21.16 -11.21 28.10
CA VAL A 101 -21.80 -9.90 28.25
C VAL A 101 -20.73 -8.80 28.29
N ARG A 102 -19.70 -8.98 29.11
CA ARG A 102 -18.60 -8.00 29.25
C ARG A 102 -17.89 -7.73 27.92
N TRP A 103 -17.48 -8.76 27.18
CA TRP A 103 -16.72 -8.53 25.94
C TRP A 103 -17.59 -7.99 24.82
N LYS A 104 -18.88 -8.38 24.73
CA LYS A 104 -19.82 -7.77 23.78
C LYS A 104 -20.09 -6.32 24.12
N SER A 105 -20.20 -5.99 25.41
CA SER A 105 -20.33 -4.61 25.85
C SER A 105 -19.11 -3.78 25.44
N ALA A 106 -17.90 -4.27 25.69
CA ALA A 106 -16.67 -3.61 25.26
C ALA A 106 -16.64 -3.39 23.73
N GLU A 107 -17.00 -4.40 22.93
CA GLU A 107 -17.07 -4.24 21.47
C GLU A 107 -18.11 -3.19 21.05
N SER A 108 -19.29 -3.20 21.68
CA SER A 108 -20.38 -2.27 21.41
C SER A 108 -20.03 -0.82 21.76
N LEU A 109 -19.38 -0.59 22.89
CA LEU A 109 -18.85 0.74 23.27
C LEU A 109 -17.84 1.25 22.23
N GLY A 110 -16.99 0.36 21.70
CA GLY A 110 -16.08 0.68 20.60
C GLY A 110 -16.79 1.02 19.27
N LYS A 111 -17.98 0.48 19.02
CA LYS A 111 -18.81 0.83 17.84
C LYS A 111 -19.48 2.18 18.01
N ILE A 112 -20.00 2.48 19.20
CA ILE A 112 -20.66 3.76 19.54
C ILE A 112 -19.65 4.91 19.60
N LYS A 113 -18.41 4.65 20.05
CA LYS A 113 -17.29 5.61 20.11
C LYS A 113 -17.58 6.83 20.99
N ASP A 114 -18.33 6.64 22.06
CA ASP A 114 -18.48 7.68 23.08
C ASP A 114 -17.32 7.64 24.08
N LEU A 115 -16.72 8.79 24.35
CA LEU A 115 -15.57 8.92 25.24
C LEU A 115 -15.93 8.69 26.70
N GLN A 116 -17.22 8.72 27.06
CA GLN A 116 -17.64 8.41 28.42
C GLN A 116 -17.22 7.00 28.87
N ALA A 117 -17.06 6.05 27.94
CA ALA A 117 -16.63 4.68 28.23
C ALA A 117 -15.11 4.52 28.40
N LEU A 118 -14.32 5.59 28.23
CA LEU A 118 -12.87 5.51 28.16
C LEU A 118 -12.24 4.88 29.41
N GLU A 119 -12.61 5.37 30.60
CA GLU A 119 -12.03 4.89 31.87
C GLU A 119 -12.42 3.44 32.16
N SER A 120 -13.68 3.06 31.95
CA SER A 120 -14.15 1.69 32.15
C SER A 120 -13.51 0.72 31.17
N LEU A 121 -13.31 1.11 29.91
CA LEU A 121 -12.59 0.28 28.93
C LEU A 121 -11.10 0.14 29.28
N ILE A 122 -10.45 1.18 29.82
CA ILE A 122 -9.08 1.08 30.35
C ILE A 122 -9.05 0.09 31.51
N TYR A 123 -9.99 0.19 32.44
CA TYR A 123 -10.10 -0.73 33.57
C TYR A 123 -10.25 -2.18 33.10
N SER A 124 -11.22 -2.46 32.21
CA SER A 124 -11.42 -3.81 31.66
C SER A 124 -10.19 -4.35 30.90
N LEU A 125 -9.42 -3.50 30.22
CA LEU A 125 -8.16 -3.91 29.58
C LEU A 125 -7.11 -4.33 30.61
N GLU A 126 -7.04 -3.66 31.76
CA GLU A 126 -5.99 -3.86 32.75
C GLU A 126 -6.29 -4.98 33.75
N THR A 127 -7.56 -5.19 34.07
CA THR A 127 -7.95 -6.01 35.24
C THR A 127 -8.78 -7.24 34.90
N ASP A 128 -9.45 -7.32 33.74
CA ASP A 128 -10.34 -8.44 33.43
C ASP A 128 -9.55 -9.75 33.26
N GLU A 129 -10.05 -10.84 33.84
CA GLU A 129 -9.43 -12.15 33.75
C GLU A 129 -9.59 -12.78 32.34
N ASP A 130 -10.68 -12.45 31.65
CA ASP A 130 -11.03 -13.02 30.36
C ASP A 130 -10.30 -12.30 29.22
N GLU A 131 -9.62 -13.08 28.38
CA GLU A 131 -8.83 -12.57 27.28
C GLU A 131 -9.66 -11.90 26.18
N TYR A 132 -10.90 -12.33 25.97
CA TYR A 132 -11.80 -11.70 25.01
C TYR A 132 -12.20 -10.32 25.51
N VAL A 133 -12.50 -10.16 26.80
CA VAL A 133 -12.81 -8.85 27.37
C VAL A 133 -11.62 -7.89 27.18
N ARG A 134 -10.41 -8.29 27.60
CA ARG A 134 -9.20 -7.46 27.41
C ARG A 134 -8.96 -7.12 25.94
N LYS A 135 -9.10 -8.10 25.04
CA LYS A 135 -8.93 -7.93 23.59
C LYS A 135 -9.93 -6.92 23.00
N PHE A 136 -11.21 -7.06 23.32
CA PHE A 136 -12.26 -6.17 22.80
C PHE A 136 -12.20 -4.78 23.44
N ALA A 137 -11.81 -4.67 24.71
CA ALA A 137 -11.48 -3.40 25.36
C ALA A 137 -10.34 -2.68 24.62
N ALA A 138 -9.21 -3.36 24.34
CA ALA A 138 -8.11 -2.78 23.55
C ALA A 138 -8.59 -2.29 22.17
N ARG A 139 -9.41 -3.09 21.48
CA ARG A 139 -9.96 -2.72 20.16
C ARG A 139 -10.86 -1.48 20.27
N ALA A 140 -11.73 -1.43 21.28
CA ALA A 140 -12.62 -0.31 21.53
C ALA A 140 -11.85 0.98 21.80
N LEU A 141 -10.84 0.95 22.69
CA LEU A 141 -9.94 2.08 22.95
C LEU A 141 -9.28 2.60 21.66
N GLY A 142 -8.90 1.70 20.75
CA GLY A 142 -8.39 2.06 19.43
C GLY A 142 -9.42 2.72 18.50
N GLU A 143 -10.72 2.48 18.68
CA GLU A 143 -11.80 3.17 17.96
C GLU A 143 -12.12 4.54 18.57
N LEU A 144 -12.02 4.67 19.90
CA LEU A 144 -12.17 5.95 20.62
C LEU A 144 -11.02 6.92 20.27
N LYS A 145 -9.82 6.40 20.01
CA LYS A 145 -8.61 7.15 19.61
C LYS A 145 -8.13 8.19 20.63
N ASP A 146 -8.49 8.04 21.90
CA ASP A 146 -8.04 8.94 22.95
C ASP A 146 -6.61 8.58 23.42
N PRO A 147 -5.65 9.52 23.40
CA PRO A 147 -4.29 9.28 23.88
C PRO A 147 -4.17 8.88 25.36
N LEU A 148 -5.17 9.13 26.22
CA LEU A 148 -5.15 8.70 27.62
C LEU A 148 -5.02 7.18 27.76
N ALA A 149 -5.54 6.41 26.81
CA ALA A 149 -5.44 4.94 26.79
C ALA A 149 -4.03 4.42 26.40
N THR A 150 -3.12 5.30 25.96
CA THR A 150 -1.84 4.89 25.35
C THR A 150 -0.98 4.06 26.30
N ASP A 151 -0.85 4.46 27.56
CA ASP A 151 0.05 3.78 28.50
C ASP A 151 -0.49 2.40 28.90
N SER A 152 -1.80 2.28 29.11
CA SER A 152 -2.50 1.00 29.34
C SER A 152 -2.35 0.05 28.14
N LEU A 153 -2.54 0.56 26.92
CA LEU A 153 -2.33 -0.21 25.69
C LEU A 153 -0.86 -0.61 25.49
N ILE A 154 0.11 0.23 25.89
CA ILE A 154 1.53 -0.14 25.89
C ILE A 154 1.80 -1.29 26.87
N ASN A 155 1.18 -1.29 28.05
CA ASN A 155 1.30 -2.39 29.01
C ASN A 155 0.69 -3.68 28.44
N ALA A 156 -0.48 -3.59 27.80
CA ALA A 156 -1.16 -4.72 27.16
C ALA A 156 -0.42 -5.31 25.94
N LEU A 157 0.65 -4.66 25.43
CA LEU A 157 1.57 -5.31 24.49
C LEU A 157 2.37 -6.46 25.11
N LYS A 158 2.32 -6.65 26.42
CA LYS A 158 2.98 -7.73 27.16
C LYS A 158 1.99 -8.78 27.68
N ASP A 159 0.73 -8.71 27.26
CA ASP A 159 -0.29 -9.67 27.68
C ASP A 159 0.13 -11.11 27.32
N LYS A 160 -0.24 -12.07 28.17
CA LYS A 160 0.02 -13.49 27.94
C LYS A 160 -0.61 -13.97 26.63
N GLU A 161 -1.76 -13.41 26.25
CA GLU A 161 -2.50 -13.82 25.07
C GLU A 161 -2.13 -12.96 23.84
N TRP A 162 -1.69 -13.64 22.79
CA TRP A 162 -1.29 -13.01 21.53
C TRP A 162 -2.41 -12.15 20.91
N ALA A 163 -3.68 -12.55 21.09
CA ALA A 163 -4.82 -11.82 20.55
C ALA A 163 -5.01 -10.44 21.21
N VAL A 164 -4.70 -10.33 22.51
CA VAL A 164 -4.70 -9.06 23.25
C VAL A 164 -3.52 -8.21 22.78
N ARG A 165 -2.30 -8.78 22.73
CA ARG A 165 -1.10 -8.06 22.23
C ARG A 165 -1.31 -7.47 20.84
N LYS A 166 -1.90 -8.27 19.92
CA LYS A 166 -2.25 -7.84 18.56
C LYS A 166 -3.25 -6.67 18.56
N SER A 167 -4.31 -6.78 19.35
CA SER A 167 -5.35 -5.75 19.43
C SER A 167 -4.81 -4.45 20.01
N SER A 168 -3.96 -4.54 21.04
CA SER A 168 -3.26 -3.40 21.64
C SER A 168 -2.31 -2.74 20.63
N ALA A 169 -1.53 -3.53 19.88
CA ALA A 169 -0.68 -3.00 18.82
C ALA A 169 -1.50 -2.27 17.74
N GLN A 170 -2.64 -2.84 17.34
CA GLN A 170 -3.56 -2.21 16.37
C GLN A 170 -4.12 -0.88 16.90
N ALA A 171 -4.57 -0.85 18.15
CA ALA A 171 -5.13 0.33 18.81
C ALA A 171 -4.12 1.46 18.92
N LEU A 172 -2.89 1.17 19.34
CA LEU A 172 -1.80 2.15 19.40
C LEU A 172 -1.50 2.78 18.02
N GLY A 173 -1.55 1.96 16.95
CA GLY A 173 -1.39 2.47 15.58
C GLY A 173 -2.56 3.34 15.11
N ARG A 174 -3.76 3.17 15.66
CA ARG A 174 -4.93 4.01 15.36
C ARG A 174 -4.92 5.31 16.14
N ILE A 175 -4.50 5.28 17.40
CA ILE A 175 -4.30 6.46 18.25
C ILE A 175 -3.17 7.33 17.69
N GLY A 176 -2.06 6.70 17.28
CA GLY A 176 -0.93 7.40 16.65
C GLY A 176 -0.07 8.21 17.62
N ASP A 177 -0.20 7.99 18.94
CA ASP A 177 0.63 8.64 19.94
C ASP A 177 2.10 8.17 19.83
N LYS A 178 3.02 9.13 19.74
CA LYS A 178 4.47 8.90 19.64
C LYS A 178 5.05 8.09 20.80
N ARG A 179 4.42 8.09 21.99
CA ARG A 179 4.82 7.25 23.14
C ARG A 179 4.86 5.76 22.77
N ALA A 180 4.00 5.34 21.84
CA ALA A 180 3.89 3.96 21.38
C ALA A 180 5.02 3.50 20.45
N LEU A 181 5.84 4.41 19.90
CA LEU A 181 6.86 4.06 18.89
C LEU A 181 7.85 3.02 19.40
N LYS A 182 8.50 3.29 20.54
CA LYS A 182 9.51 2.40 21.10
C LYS A 182 8.91 1.04 21.54
N PRO A 183 7.76 1.00 22.23
CA PRO A 183 7.04 -0.25 22.49
C PRO A 183 6.71 -1.04 21.23
N LEU A 184 6.12 -0.43 20.20
CA LEU A 184 5.76 -1.12 18.95
C LEU A 184 6.98 -1.68 18.20
N LEU A 185 8.14 -1.03 18.28
CA LEU A 185 9.38 -1.57 17.71
C LEU A 185 9.88 -2.82 18.42
N ASN A 186 9.62 -2.94 19.73
CA ASN A 186 9.95 -4.15 20.47
C ASN A 186 9.03 -5.31 20.06
N VAL A 187 7.77 -5.02 19.75
CA VAL A 187 6.78 -5.99 19.26
C VAL A 187 7.17 -6.59 17.90
N LEU A 188 8.11 -6.00 17.16
CA LEU A 188 8.68 -6.64 15.96
C LEU A 188 9.46 -7.94 16.28
N ASN A 189 9.78 -8.19 17.55
CA ASN A 189 10.36 -9.44 18.05
C ASN A 189 9.34 -10.35 18.76
N ASP A 190 8.04 -10.05 18.70
CA ASP A 190 7.03 -10.90 19.33
C ASP A 190 7.10 -12.34 18.78
N GLU A 191 6.83 -13.35 19.60
CA GLU A 191 6.83 -14.75 19.18
C GLU A 191 5.77 -15.03 18.10
N ASP A 192 4.64 -14.32 18.16
CA ASP A 192 3.51 -14.52 17.27
C ASP A 192 3.65 -13.70 15.97
N VAL A 193 3.48 -14.38 14.83
CA VAL A 193 3.68 -13.79 13.50
C VAL A 193 2.65 -12.69 13.22
N ASP A 194 1.41 -12.86 13.68
CA ASP A 194 0.34 -11.90 13.42
C ASP A 194 0.46 -10.66 14.31
N VAL A 195 0.98 -10.80 15.53
CA VAL A 195 1.36 -9.68 16.38
C VAL A 195 2.48 -8.86 15.73
N ARG A 196 3.54 -9.51 15.23
CA ARG A 196 4.63 -8.82 14.50
C ARG A 196 4.12 -8.07 13.26
N ARG A 197 3.26 -8.70 12.46
CA ARG A 197 2.63 -8.07 11.29
C ARG A 197 1.78 -6.87 11.67
N GLN A 198 1.02 -6.97 12.75
CA GLN A 198 0.19 -5.86 13.21
C GLN A 198 1.04 -4.68 13.68
N ALA A 199 2.18 -4.92 14.35
CA ALA A 199 3.11 -3.87 14.73
C ALA A 199 3.69 -3.13 13.51
N VAL A 200 4.00 -3.83 12.40
CA VAL A 200 4.40 -3.19 11.13
C VAL A 200 3.31 -2.26 10.61
N ILE A 201 2.06 -2.72 10.54
CA ILE A 201 0.91 -1.93 10.06
C ILE A 201 0.72 -0.69 10.97
N SER A 202 0.90 -0.85 12.28
CA SER A 202 0.78 0.25 13.23
C SER A 202 1.89 1.28 13.06
N LEU A 203 3.15 0.84 12.88
CA LEU A 203 4.28 1.74 12.61
C LEU A 203 4.14 2.45 11.26
N GLU A 204 3.58 1.78 10.24
CA GLU A 204 3.23 2.38 8.94
C GLU A 204 2.27 3.57 9.12
N LYS A 205 1.21 3.40 9.92
CA LYS A 205 0.24 4.47 10.23
C LYS A 205 0.89 5.66 10.97
N MET A 206 1.95 5.43 11.73
CA MET A 206 2.72 6.49 12.40
C MET A 206 3.68 7.25 11.46
N LYS A 207 3.84 6.77 10.21
CA LYS A 207 4.55 7.41 9.11
C LYS A 207 5.96 7.91 9.50
N LYS A 208 6.21 9.21 9.36
CA LYS A 208 7.54 9.84 9.47
C LYS A 208 8.25 9.57 10.80
N HIS A 209 7.48 9.38 11.88
CA HIS A 209 8.05 9.18 13.21
C HIS A 209 8.67 7.78 13.38
N ALA A 210 8.21 6.79 12.60
CA ALA A 210 8.72 5.43 12.65
C ALA A 210 10.01 5.23 11.84
N ILE A 211 10.34 6.16 10.91
CA ILE A 211 11.47 5.99 9.98
C ILE A 211 12.80 5.83 10.72
N LYS A 212 13.20 6.82 11.52
CA LYS A 212 14.51 6.79 12.18
C LYS A 212 14.67 5.54 13.07
N PRO A 213 13.69 5.19 13.93
CA PRO A 213 13.80 3.97 14.72
C PRO A 213 13.81 2.68 13.89
N LEU A 214 13.05 2.60 12.79
CA LEU A 214 13.10 1.44 11.88
C LEU A 214 14.46 1.33 11.19
N LEU A 215 15.07 2.45 10.78
CA LEU A 215 16.42 2.47 10.24
C LEU A 215 17.45 1.91 11.22
N GLU A 216 17.30 2.17 12.52
CA GLU A 216 18.14 1.57 13.56
C GLU A 216 17.91 0.05 13.64
N LYS A 217 16.66 -0.41 13.51
CA LYS A 217 16.31 -1.85 13.49
C LYS A 217 16.80 -2.63 12.26
N LEU A 218 17.27 -1.98 11.19
CA LEU A 218 17.98 -2.65 10.10
C LEU A 218 19.34 -3.22 10.54
N TYR A 219 19.83 -2.90 11.74
CA TYR A 219 21.10 -3.39 12.30
C TYR A 219 20.89 -4.29 13.53
N ASP A 220 19.67 -4.75 13.77
CA ASP A 220 19.36 -5.66 14.88
C ASP A 220 20.10 -7.00 14.76
N PHE A 221 20.41 -7.66 15.88
CA PHE A 221 21.10 -8.95 15.85
C PHE A 221 20.21 -10.04 15.23
N ASP A 222 18.90 -9.96 15.48
CA ASP A 222 17.93 -10.89 14.91
C ASP A 222 17.59 -10.53 13.46
N TRP A 223 17.70 -11.52 12.58
CA TRP A 223 17.45 -11.33 11.16
C TRP A 223 15.96 -11.13 10.85
N GLN A 224 15.05 -11.67 11.66
CA GLN A 224 13.62 -11.49 11.43
C GLN A 224 13.25 -10.03 11.66
N THR A 225 13.73 -9.43 12.75
CA THR A 225 13.56 -8.00 13.03
C THR A 225 14.12 -7.12 11.93
N ARG A 226 15.31 -7.43 11.40
CA ARG A 226 15.85 -6.69 10.26
C ARG A 226 14.96 -6.81 9.01
N ALA A 227 14.47 -8.00 8.69
CA ALA A 227 13.60 -8.24 7.54
C ALA A 227 12.23 -7.53 7.68
N ILE A 228 11.66 -7.56 8.88
CA ILE A 228 10.40 -6.91 9.22
C ILE A 228 10.57 -5.39 9.17
N SER A 229 11.69 -4.86 9.67
CA SER A 229 12.01 -3.44 9.56
C SER A 229 12.12 -3.00 8.09
N ALA A 230 12.76 -3.80 7.25
CA ALA A 230 12.82 -3.52 5.81
C ALA A 230 11.42 -3.47 5.17
N ASP A 231 10.53 -4.42 5.49
CA ASP A 231 9.14 -4.41 5.00
C ASP A 231 8.39 -3.16 5.46
N ALA A 232 8.52 -2.76 6.73
CA ALA A 232 7.90 -1.57 7.29
C ALA A 232 8.38 -0.28 6.61
N LEU A 233 9.68 -0.13 6.40
CA LEU A 233 10.27 1.02 5.69
C LEU A 233 9.78 1.10 4.24
N GLY A 234 9.67 -0.04 3.55
CA GLY A 234 9.12 -0.11 2.20
C GLY A 234 7.64 0.30 2.13
N ARG A 235 6.84 -0.06 3.13
CA ARG A 235 5.43 0.35 3.24
C ARG A 235 5.27 1.84 3.53
N ILE A 236 6.14 2.40 4.38
CA ILE A 236 6.15 3.85 4.66
C ILE A 236 6.53 4.64 3.40
N GLY A 237 7.42 4.11 2.55
CA GLY A 237 7.74 4.71 1.25
C GLY A 237 8.66 5.94 1.31
N ASP A 238 9.31 6.23 2.44
CA ASP A 238 10.17 7.41 2.58
C ASP A 238 11.55 7.19 1.94
N ARG A 239 11.94 8.09 1.03
CA ARG A 239 13.23 8.08 0.29
C ARG A 239 14.47 8.15 1.19
N LYS A 240 14.36 8.49 2.48
CA LYS A 240 15.46 8.38 3.45
C LYS A 240 15.86 6.93 3.71
N ALA A 241 14.96 5.98 3.48
CA ALA A 241 15.23 4.56 3.66
C ALA A 241 15.98 3.92 2.48
N THR A 242 16.05 4.58 1.32
CA THR A 242 16.65 4.02 0.10
C THR A 242 18.10 3.57 0.31
N MET A 243 18.98 4.42 0.85
CA MET A 243 20.39 4.05 1.03
C MET A 243 20.62 3.01 2.14
N PRO A 244 19.96 3.10 3.31
CA PRO A 244 19.99 2.02 4.29
C PRO A 244 19.51 0.67 3.77
N LEU A 245 18.41 0.63 3.02
CA LEU A 245 17.87 -0.60 2.43
C LEU A 245 18.78 -1.13 1.32
N ALA A 246 19.35 -0.26 0.48
CA ALA A 246 20.35 -0.64 -0.53
C ALA A 246 21.58 -1.30 0.11
N LYS A 247 22.03 -0.79 1.25
CA LYS A 247 23.10 -1.42 2.05
C LYS A 247 22.68 -2.78 2.61
N ALA A 248 21.45 -2.93 3.09
CA ALA A 248 20.91 -4.19 3.58
C ALA A 248 20.71 -5.24 2.46
N LEU A 249 20.48 -4.80 1.22
CA LEU A 249 20.43 -5.66 0.03
C LEU A 249 21.83 -6.15 -0.39
N SER A 250 22.85 -5.30 -0.27
CA SER A 250 24.19 -5.58 -0.81
C SER A 250 24.91 -6.72 -0.06
N ASN A 251 25.45 -7.68 -0.81
CA ASN A 251 26.30 -8.75 -0.27
C ASN A 251 27.71 -8.22 -0.05
N SER A 252 27.98 -7.69 1.14
CA SER A 252 29.36 -7.47 1.60
C SER A 252 29.59 -8.30 2.85
N ARG A 253 30.81 -8.85 3.02
CA ARG A 253 31.24 -9.63 4.21
C ARG A 253 30.95 -8.98 5.57
N LYS A 254 30.49 -7.73 5.61
CA LYS A 254 30.18 -6.97 6.82
C LYS A 254 28.69 -6.65 6.99
N ARG A 255 27.80 -6.93 6.03
CA ARG A 255 26.42 -6.38 6.01
C ARG A 255 25.45 -7.38 5.37
N ASP A 256 24.65 -7.99 6.25
CA ASP A 256 23.57 -8.99 6.11
C ASP A 256 23.76 -10.17 5.15
N GLU A 257 24.03 -11.36 5.70
CA GLU A 257 24.12 -12.61 4.95
C GLU A 257 22.77 -13.30 4.73
N ASN A 258 21.71 -12.83 5.41
CA ASN A 258 20.42 -13.51 5.41
C ASN A 258 19.61 -13.17 4.14
N ARG A 259 19.36 -14.19 3.31
CA ARG A 259 18.61 -14.07 2.05
C ARG A 259 17.22 -13.42 2.20
N TYR A 260 16.55 -13.59 3.34
CA TYR A 260 15.21 -13.05 3.57
C TYR A 260 15.24 -11.56 3.83
N VAL A 261 16.19 -11.07 4.64
CA VAL A 261 16.39 -9.64 4.86
C VAL A 261 16.70 -8.95 3.54
N ARG A 262 17.64 -9.51 2.79
CA ARG A 262 18.07 -8.96 1.50
C ARG A 262 16.93 -8.91 0.48
N GLY A 263 16.16 -9.99 0.36
CA GLY A 263 14.99 -9.99 -0.52
C GLY A 263 13.89 -9.01 -0.07
N LYS A 264 13.72 -8.82 1.24
CA LYS A 264 12.80 -7.80 1.78
C LYS A 264 13.29 -6.38 1.55
N ALA A 265 14.60 -6.15 1.62
CA ALA A 265 15.20 -4.88 1.26
C ALA A 265 14.99 -4.56 -0.23
N ALA A 266 15.18 -5.53 -1.14
CA ALA A 266 14.87 -5.35 -2.56
C ALA A 266 13.40 -4.99 -2.79
N GLU A 267 12.47 -5.76 -2.20
CA GLU A 267 11.03 -5.50 -2.29
C GLU A 267 10.68 -4.10 -1.76
N ALA A 268 11.26 -3.69 -0.64
CA ALA A 268 11.06 -2.38 -0.04
C ALA A 268 11.58 -1.24 -0.94
N LEU A 269 12.75 -1.40 -1.56
CA LEU A 269 13.30 -0.44 -2.52
C LEU A 269 12.39 -0.25 -3.73
N GLY A 270 11.82 -1.35 -4.24
CA GLY A 270 10.82 -1.30 -5.31
C GLY A 270 9.58 -0.49 -4.93
N ARG A 271 9.02 -0.73 -3.73
CA ARG A 271 7.87 0.03 -3.21
C ARG A 271 8.17 1.51 -3.00
N ILE A 272 9.39 1.86 -2.57
CA ILE A 272 9.81 3.26 -2.40
C ILE A 272 9.92 3.99 -3.74
N GLY A 273 10.26 3.27 -4.83
CA GLY A 273 10.29 3.84 -6.17
C GLY A 273 11.49 4.78 -6.45
N ASP A 274 12.49 4.80 -5.57
CA ASP A 274 13.61 5.75 -5.69
C ASP A 274 14.70 5.23 -6.65
N VAL A 275 14.90 5.93 -7.75
CA VAL A 275 15.86 5.58 -8.82
C VAL A 275 17.30 5.38 -8.33
N ARG A 276 17.67 5.97 -7.19
CA ARG A 276 18.99 5.76 -6.56
C ARG A 276 19.21 4.31 -6.11
N ALA A 277 18.15 3.51 -5.98
CA ALA A 277 18.21 2.10 -5.65
C ALA A 277 18.67 1.22 -6.82
N ILE A 278 18.52 1.69 -8.06
CA ILE A 278 18.65 0.84 -9.25
C ILE A 278 20.02 0.15 -9.35
N PRO A 279 21.17 0.84 -9.19
CA PRO A 279 22.48 0.16 -9.29
C PRO A 279 22.64 -0.99 -8.29
N TYR A 280 21.99 -0.90 -7.13
CA TYR A 280 22.02 -1.95 -6.10
C TYR A 280 21.09 -3.11 -6.45
N LEU A 281 19.94 -2.83 -7.06
CA LEU A 281 18.98 -3.83 -7.52
C LEU A 281 19.52 -4.58 -8.75
N GLU A 282 20.12 -3.89 -9.72
CA GLU A 282 20.81 -4.48 -10.88
C GLU A 282 21.91 -5.45 -10.42
N LYS A 283 22.77 -5.01 -9.49
CA LYS A 283 23.77 -5.89 -8.88
C LYS A 283 23.15 -7.09 -8.16
N ALA A 284 21.98 -6.93 -7.55
CA ALA A 284 21.28 -8.02 -6.87
C ALA A 284 20.68 -9.07 -7.84
N LEU A 285 20.62 -8.79 -9.14
CA LEU A 285 20.25 -9.78 -10.16
C LEU A 285 21.33 -10.85 -10.36
N GLU A 286 22.58 -10.59 -9.96
CA GLU A 286 23.70 -11.53 -10.05
C GLU A 286 23.84 -12.39 -8.78
N GLU A 287 22.94 -12.23 -7.81
CA GLU A 287 23.05 -12.90 -6.51
C GLU A 287 22.86 -14.41 -6.57
N LYS A 288 23.58 -15.13 -5.69
CA LYS A 288 23.46 -16.61 -5.59
C LYS A 288 22.05 -17.06 -5.21
N TYR A 289 21.32 -16.25 -4.44
CA TYR A 289 19.99 -16.61 -3.94
C TYR A 289 18.88 -16.20 -4.92
N ILE A 290 18.17 -17.20 -5.46
CA ILE A 290 17.04 -17.01 -6.39
C ILE A 290 15.99 -16.04 -5.83
N TYR A 291 15.71 -16.14 -4.52
CA TYR A 291 14.75 -15.26 -3.85
C TYR A 291 15.12 -13.77 -3.98
N VAL A 292 16.40 -13.44 -3.79
CA VAL A 292 16.88 -12.05 -3.89
C VAL A 292 16.79 -11.56 -5.33
N ARG A 293 17.20 -12.37 -6.30
CA ARG A 293 17.11 -12.03 -7.73
C ARG A 293 15.68 -11.73 -8.17
N LYS A 294 14.72 -12.58 -7.77
CA LYS A 294 13.29 -12.38 -8.12
C LYS A 294 12.78 -11.07 -7.54
N ARG A 295 13.05 -10.78 -6.26
CA ARG A 295 12.62 -9.53 -5.61
C ARG A 295 13.28 -8.29 -6.21
N ALA A 296 14.56 -8.38 -6.59
CA ALA A 296 15.26 -7.29 -7.26
C ALA A 296 14.67 -7.00 -8.64
N LYS A 297 14.34 -8.05 -9.41
CA LYS A 297 13.65 -7.90 -10.69
C LYS A 297 12.27 -7.24 -10.52
N ASP A 298 11.42 -7.79 -9.64
CA ASP A 298 10.09 -7.24 -9.36
C ASP A 298 10.19 -5.75 -8.95
N ALA A 299 11.22 -5.40 -8.17
CA ALA A 299 11.46 -4.03 -7.72
C ALA A 299 11.92 -3.09 -8.85
N LEU A 300 12.76 -3.55 -9.78
CA LEU A 300 13.16 -2.78 -10.96
C LEU A 300 11.95 -2.51 -11.86
N ASP A 301 11.13 -3.54 -12.11
CA ASP A 301 9.90 -3.42 -12.89
C ASP A 301 8.98 -2.32 -12.29
N LEU A 302 8.84 -2.28 -10.95
CA LEU A 302 8.06 -1.25 -10.25
C LEU A 302 8.65 0.17 -10.39
N ILE A 303 9.98 0.32 -10.28
CA ILE A 303 10.66 1.62 -10.38
C ILE A 303 10.58 2.14 -11.83
N GLU A 304 10.73 1.28 -12.83
CA GLU A 304 10.66 1.61 -14.26
C GLU A 304 9.24 2.01 -14.75
N ILE A 305 8.21 1.77 -13.91
CA ILE A 305 6.82 2.17 -14.16
C ILE A 305 6.51 3.59 -13.67
N SER A 306 7.37 4.24 -12.88
CA SER A 306 7.17 5.62 -12.37
C SER A 306 8.12 6.66 -13.01
N PRO A 307 8.03 6.93 -14.33
CA PRO A 307 8.85 7.94 -14.98
C PRO A 307 8.34 9.36 -14.64
N GLU A 308 9.22 10.23 -14.12
CA GLU A 308 9.01 11.67 -14.24
C GLU A 308 9.37 12.07 -15.69
N LEU A 309 8.39 12.63 -16.40
CA LEU A 309 8.58 13.19 -17.74
C LEU A 309 9.16 14.61 -17.62
N GLU A 310 10.25 14.87 -18.33
CA GLU A 310 10.78 16.22 -18.53
C GLU A 310 10.28 16.77 -19.87
N HIS A 311 9.81 18.01 -19.86
CA HIS A 311 9.38 18.71 -21.07
C HIS A 311 10.56 19.47 -21.67
N TYR A 312 10.96 19.14 -22.90
CA TYR A 312 11.86 19.97 -23.68
C TYR A 312 11.05 20.90 -24.58
N GLU A 313 11.43 22.17 -24.60
CA GLU A 313 10.80 23.16 -25.47
C GLU A 313 11.85 24.15 -26.00
N ASN A 314 11.77 24.44 -27.30
CA ASN A 314 12.48 25.55 -27.92
C ASN A 314 11.54 26.34 -28.86
N GLU A 315 12.09 27.24 -29.68
CA GLU A 315 11.31 28.07 -30.60
C GLU A 315 10.64 27.30 -31.74
N PHE A 316 11.07 26.07 -32.04
CA PHE A 316 10.62 25.30 -33.20
C PHE A 316 9.75 24.09 -32.84
N PHE A 317 10.01 23.43 -31.71
CA PHE A 317 9.32 22.22 -31.31
C PHE A 317 9.34 22.04 -29.79
N SER A 318 8.47 21.16 -29.32
CA SER A 318 8.50 20.62 -27.97
C SER A 318 8.34 19.11 -27.98
N PHE A 319 8.86 18.44 -26.96
CA PHE A 319 8.64 17.01 -26.75
C PHE A 319 8.87 16.64 -25.29
N ASP A 320 8.16 15.61 -24.84
CA ASP A 320 8.40 15.02 -23.53
C ASP A 320 9.42 13.90 -23.64
N TYR A 321 10.39 13.88 -22.73
CA TYR A 321 11.38 12.83 -22.65
C TYR A 321 11.58 12.38 -21.20
N HIS A 322 11.98 11.12 -21.04
CA HIS A 322 12.27 10.60 -19.70
C HIS A 322 13.57 11.23 -19.18
N ASN A 323 13.68 11.51 -17.87
CA ASN A 323 14.94 11.96 -17.22
C ASN A 323 16.16 11.02 -17.41
N ALA A 324 15.98 9.92 -18.15
CA ALA A 324 17.06 9.11 -18.65
C ALA A 324 17.85 9.83 -19.76
N TRP A 325 17.31 10.81 -20.46
CA TRP A 325 18.06 11.53 -21.50
C TRP A 325 18.75 12.78 -20.94
N LEU A 326 20.04 12.93 -21.24
CA LEU A 326 20.83 14.12 -20.97
C LEU A 326 21.12 14.84 -22.28
N ILE A 327 20.63 16.07 -22.43
CA ILE A 327 20.92 16.91 -23.60
C ILE A 327 22.33 17.49 -23.45
N SER A 328 23.21 17.24 -24.41
CA SER A 328 24.62 17.67 -24.38
C SER A 328 24.91 18.87 -25.26
N GLU A 329 24.22 19.00 -26.39
CA GLU A 329 24.49 20.06 -27.36
C GLU A 329 23.21 20.50 -28.07
N ILE A 330 23.08 21.82 -28.27
CA ILE A 330 22.01 22.47 -29.04
C ILE A 330 22.68 23.44 -30.01
N ASN A 331 22.46 23.24 -31.31
CA ASN A 331 22.97 24.19 -32.32
C ASN A 331 22.13 25.49 -32.32
N GLN A 332 22.77 26.65 -32.53
CA GLN A 332 22.21 28.02 -32.52
C GLN A 332 20.98 28.25 -33.42
N LYS A 333 20.66 27.34 -34.35
CA LYS A 333 19.48 27.43 -35.23
C LYS A 333 18.41 26.35 -34.97
N GLY A 334 18.49 25.62 -33.86
CA GLY A 334 17.54 24.54 -33.51
C GLY A 334 17.58 23.31 -34.43
N LYS A 335 18.61 23.22 -35.29
CA LYS A 335 18.72 22.19 -36.35
C LYS A 335 19.24 20.84 -35.87
N LEU A 336 19.91 20.80 -34.72
CA LEU A 336 20.55 19.60 -34.18
C LEU A 336 20.47 19.63 -32.65
N LEU A 337 19.82 18.62 -32.09
CA LEU A 337 19.81 18.32 -30.66
C LEU A 337 20.54 17.01 -30.44
N ILE A 338 21.57 16.97 -29.58
CA ILE A 338 22.26 15.73 -29.22
C ILE A 338 22.03 15.46 -27.74
N GLY A 339 21.72 14.20 -27.41
CA GLY A 339 21.76 13.75 -26.03
C GLY A 339 22.06 12.27 -25.86
N PHE A 340 22.20 11.87 -24.60
CA PHE A 340 22.66 10.54 -24.21
C PHE A 340 21.72 9.91 -23.19
N CYS A 341 21.53 8.60 -23.24
CA CYS A 341 20.84 7.89 -22.18
C CYS A 341 21.78 7.75 -20.95
N SER A 342 21.34 8.13 -19.76
CA SER A 342 22.13 8.23 -18.54
C SER A 342 22.68 6.90 -18.03
N LYS A 343 22.16 5.78 -18.54
CA LYS A 343 22.60 4.41 -18.21
C LYS A 343 23.26 3.66 -19.36
N ASN A 344 23.06 4.11 -20.60
CA ASN A 344 23.49 3.39 -21.80
C ASN A 344 24.18 4.36 -22.76
N ASN A 345 25.22 3.92 -23.49
CA ASN A 345 25.89 4.74 -24.51
C ASN A 345 25.02 4.91 -25.78
N ILE A 346 23.72 5.15 -25.63
CA ILE A 346 22.84 5.51 -26.73
C ILE A 346 22.98 7.00 -26.96
N LYS A 347 23.44 7.37 -28.14
CA LYS A 347 23.39 8.73 -28.65
C LYS A 347 22.07 8.91 -29.39
N PHE A 348 21.31 9.94 -29.05
CA PHE A 348 20.20 10.40 -29.88
C PHE A 348 20.55 11.71 -30.57
N SER A 349 20.02 11.91 -31.78
CA SER A 349 20.05 13.22 -32.42
C SER A 349 18.79 13.53 -33.21
N LEU A 350 18.20 14.70 -33.01
CA LEU A 350 17.10 15.20 -33.82
C LEU A 350 17.64 16.21 -34.83
N ASN A 351 17.31 16.02 -36.11
CA ASN A 351 17.75 16.86 -37.21
C ASN A 351 16.58 17.40 -38.04
N ILE A 352 16.77 18.61 -38.59
CA ILE A 352 15.78 19.29 -39.42
C ILE A 352 16.43 19.77 -40.72
N LYS A 353 15.87 19.35 -41.85
CA LYS A 353 16.19 19.88 -43.18
C LYS A 353 15.04 20.79 -43.63
N LYS A 354 15.34 22.08 -43.77
CA LYS A 354 14.35 23.11 -44.10
C LYS A 354 14.13 23.26 -45.61
N ASP A 355 12.93 23.70 -45.99
CA ASP A 355 12.56 24.11 -47.35
C ASP A 355 12.82 23.02 -48.39
N VAL A 356 12.38 21.80 -48.11
CA VAL A 356 12.61 20.64 -48.98
C VAL A 356 11.36 20.38 -49.81
N GLU A 357 11.20 21.13 -50.90
CA GLU A 357 10.00 21.08 -51.76
C GLU A 357 9.81 19.69 -52.42
N ASP A 358 10.89 19.09 -52.92
CA ASP A 358 10.85 17.93 -53.81
C ASP A 358 11.22 16.57 -53.17
N LEU A 359 11.35 16.48 -51.84
CA LEU A 359 11.73 15.23 -51.16
C LEU A 359 10.66 14.77 -50.17
N THR A 360 10.18 13.56 -50.35
CA THR A 360 9.25 12.90 -49.42
C THR A 360 10.01 12.20 -48.28
N ALA A 361 9.29 11.89 -47.19
CA ALA A 361 9.84 11.07 -46.11
C ALA A 361 10.20 9.65 -46.57
N ASP A 362 9.50 9.14 -47.59
CA ASP A 362 9.73 7.81 -48.17
C ASP A 362 11.01 7.77 -48.98
N GLU A 363 11.20 8.73 -49.89
CA GLU A 363 12.41 8.87 -50.70
C GLU A 363 13.63 9.15 -49.82
N PHE A 364 13.48 9.96 -48.77
CA PHE A 364 14.57 10.17 -47.83
C PHE A 364 14.87 8.92 -47.00
N ALA A 365 13.88 8.09 -46.67
CA ALA A 365 14.14 6.80 -46.03
C ALA A 365 14.99 5.90 -46.92
N ASP A 366 14.78 5.92 -48.24
CA ASP A 366 15.62 5.18 -49.19
C ASP A 366 17.05 5.73 -49.24
N VAL A 367 17.22 7.06 -49.19
CA VAL A 367 18.55 7.67 -49.05
C VAL A 367 19.27 7.18 -47.78
N ILE A 368 18.57 7.04 -46.65
CA ILE A 368 19.16 6.52 -45.41
C ILE A 368 19.54 5.03 -45.54
N ILE A 369 18.76 4.23 -46.27
CA ILE A 369 19.11 2.84 -46.57
C ILE A 369 20.41 2.78 -47.37
N ASP A 370 20.56 3.62 -48.40
CA ASP A 370 21.77 3.68 -49.20
C ASP A 370 22.98 4.06 -48.36
N VAL A 371 22.84 5.05 -47.46
CA VAL A 371 23.88 5.43 -46.50
C VAL A 371 24.28 4.25 -45.59
N PHE A 372 23.31 3.45 -45.12
CA PHE A 372 23.63 2.27 -44.33
C PHE A 372 24.32 1.17 -45.13
N ASN A 373 23.90 0.95 -46.37
CA ASN A 373 24.52 -0.04 -47.25
C ASN A 373 25.96 0.33 -47.59
N GLU A 374 26.26 1.61 -47.85
CA GLU A 374 27.63 2.11 -48.07
C GLU A 374 28.52 1.93 -46.83
N GLN A 375 27.94 1.90 -45.63
CA GLN A 375 28.63 1.67 -44.36
C GLN A 375 28.77 0.18 -44.00
N ASN A 376 28.54 -0.74 -44.96
CA ASN A 376 28.56 -2.19 -44.76
C ASN A 376 27.59 -2.67 -43.66
N ALA A 377 26.41 -2.06 -43.55
CA ALA A 377 25.37 -2.56 -42.66
C ALA A 377 24.90 -3.97 -43.04
N LEU A 378 24.78 -4.87 -42.06
CA LEU A 378 24.45 -6.28 -42.31
C LEU A 378 22.95 -6.54 -42.42
N LYS A 379 22.12 -5.68 -41.80
CA LYS A 379 20.68 -5.85 -41.78
C LYS A 379 19.97 -4.50 -41.71
N VAL A 380 19.47 -4.04 -42.87
CA VAL A 380 18.68 -2.81 -42.98
C VAL A 380 17.20 -3.15 -43.15
N THR A 381 16.33 -2.49 -42.41
CA THR A 381 14.87 -2.62 -42.53
C THR A 381 14.21 -1.25 -42.61
N LYS A 382 13.17 -1.11 -43.45
CA LYS A 382 12.31 0.07 -43.55
C LYS A 382 10.87 -0.32 -43.27
N GLN A 383 10.20 0.39 -42.37
CA GLN A 383 8.80 0.16 -42.05
C GLN A 383 8.04 1.48 -41.87
N PRO A 384 6.77 1.56 -42.32
CA PRO A 384 5.93 2.74 -42.08
C PRO A 384 5.53 2.82 -40.60
N LEU A 385 5.45 4.02 -40.05
CA LEU A 385 4.87 4.28 -38.73
C LEU A 385 4.23 5.66 -38.61
N SER A 386 3.48 5.86 -37.54
CA SER A 386 2.98 7.17 -37.13
C SER A 386 3.84 7.73 -36.01
N ILE A 387 4.35 8.95 -36.18
CA ILE A 387 5.17 9.68 -35.20
C ILE A 387 4.39 10.92 -34.80
N ALA A 388 3.90 10.99 -33.56
CA ALA A 388 3.08 12.11 -33.07
C ALA A 388 1.94 12.57 -34.01
N GLY A 389 1.30 11.62 -34.69
CA GLY A 389 0.22 11.89 -35.66
C GLY A 389 0.68 12.18 -37.09
N TYR A 390 1.98 12.30 -37.35
CA TYR A 390 2.56 12.41 -38.69
C TYR A 390 2.84 11.03 -39.29
N SER A 391 2.58 10.89 -40.59
CA SER A 391 3.00 9.69 -41.34
C SER A 391 4.50 9.73 -41.60
N GLY A 392 5.18 8.63 -41.33
CA GLY A 392 6.64 8.54 -41.44
C GLY A 392 7.16 7.11 -41.59
N TYR A 393 8.48 6.97 -41.52
CA TYR A 393 9.19 5.71 -41.69
C TYR A 393 10.26 5.53 -40.61
N GLU A 394 10.48 4.28 -40.19
CA GLU A 394 11.62 3.88 -39.38
C GLU A 394 12.54 3.08 -40.29
N VAL A 395 13.78 3.55 -40.39
CA VAL A 395 14.87 2.80 -40.99
C VAL A 395 15.79 2.34 -39.88
N GLN A 396 15.97 1.03 -39.75
CA GLN A 396 16.82 0.43 -38.73
C GLN A 396 17.95 -0.37 -39.38
N SER A 397 19.14 -0.27 -38.80
CA SER A 397 20.34 -0.96 -39.23
C SER A 397 21.10 -1.57 -38.05
N ASP A 398 21.53 -2.83 -38.22
CA ASP A 398 22.47 -3.48 -37.31
C ASP A 398 23.85 -3.61 -37.98
N ASN A 399 24.90 -3.17 -37.28
CA ASN A 399 26.29 -3.39 -37.66
C ASN A 399 26.97 -4.26 -36.59
N PHE A 400 27.18 -5.54 -36.92
CA PHE A 400 27.84 -6.53 -36.08
C PHE A 400 29.35 -6.65 -36.34
N GLU A 401 29.90 -5.93 -37.32
CA GLU A 401 31.33 -5.97 -37.67
C GLU A 401 32.17 -4.96 -36.87
N VAL A 402 31.52 -3.99 -36.22
CA VAL A 402 32.15 -3.08 -35.26
C VAL A 402 32.14 -3.68 -33.85
N ASP A 403 33.20 -3.46 -33.07
CA ASP A 403 33.28 -3.86 -31.66
C ASP A 403 33.24 -2.62 -30.74
N PRO A 404 32.19 -2.42 -29.94
CA PRO A 404 31.02 -3.31 -29.79
C PRO A 404 30.01 -3.18 -30.94
N PRO A 405 29.21 -4.24 -31.20
CA PRO A 405 28.13 -4.18 -32.17
C PRO A 405 27.20 -3.01 -31.91
N SER A 406 26.73 -2.39 -32.99
CA SER A 406 25.87 -1.21 -32.92
C SER A 406 24.57 -1.42 -33.67
N ARG A 407 23.51 -0.81 -33.14
CA ARG A 407 22.21 -0.68 -33.77
C ARG A 407 21.88 0.79 -33.90
N THR A 408 21.40 1.15 -35.07
CA THR A 408 20.91 2.48 -35.39
C THR A 408 19.46 2.42 -35.82
N SER A 409 18.61 3.27 -35.24
CA SER A 409 17.24 3.52 -35.70
C SER A 409 17.08 4.98 -36.10
N VAL A 410 16.50 5.22 -37.27
CA VAL A 410 16.21 6.55 -37.81
C VAL A 410 14.72 6.67 -38.08
N TYR A 411 14.08 7.62 -37.40
CA TYR A 411 12.64 7.89 -37.51
C TYR A 411 12.44 9.16 -38.33
N ILE A 412 11.75 9.06 -39.46
CA ILE A 412 11.69 10.10 -40.50
C ILE A 412 10.22 10.50 -40.71
N PHE A 413 9.92 11.79 -40.69
CA PHE A 413 8.60 12.32 -41.02
C PHE A 413 8.68 13.73 -41.60
N ARG A 414 7.58 14.18 -42.22
CA ARG A 414 7.48 15.49 -42.85
C ARG A 414 6.34 16.30 -42.25
N SER A 415 6.55 17.61 -42.15
CA SER A 415 5.51 18.57 -41.78
C SER A 415 5.85 19.95 -42.31
N ASN A 416 4.85 20.71 -42.77
CA ASN A 416 4.98 22.10 -43.22
C ASN A 416 6.14 22.40 -44.21
N GLY A 417 6.47 21.45 -45.10
CA GLY A 417 7.57 21.60 -46.08
C GLY A 417 8.97 21.26 -45.56
N ASP A 418 9.09 20.96 -44.26
CA ASP A 418 10.33 20.58 -43.60
C ASP A 418 10.38 19.06 -43.37
N LEU A 419 11.60 18.52 -43.41
CA LEU A 419 11.89 17.10 -43.17
C LEU A 419 12.61 16.91 -41.83
N TYR A 420 12.05 16.05 -40.99
CA TYR A 420 12.54 15.75 -39.65
C TYR A 420 13.05 14.32 -39.59
N TYR A 421 14.19 14.12 -38.93
CA TYR A 421 14.70 12.78 -38.68
C TYR A 421 15.38 12.65 -37.31
N LEU A 422 14.94 11.67 -36.52
CA LEU A 422 15.49 11.33 -35.22
C LEU A 422 16.34 10.08 -35.32
N TRP A 423 17.61 10.21 -34.92
CA TRP A 423 18.60 9.16 -34.90
C TRP A 423 18.75 8.63 -33.47
N PHE A 424 18.81 7.31 -33.31
CA PHE A 424 19.21 6.66 -32.07
C PHE A 424 20.25 5.60 -32.39
N ALA A 425 21.43 5.68 -31.79
CA ALA A 425 22.53 4.74 -32.04
C ALA A 425 23.19 4.28 -30.74
N GLY A 426 23.39 2.97 -30.58
CA GLY A 426 24.02 2.37 -29.41
C GLY A 426 24.13 0.85 -29.56
N LYS A 427 24.45 0.12 -28.49
CA LYS A 427 24.45 -1.36 -28.56
C LYS A 427 23.02 -1.88 -28.80
N PRO A 428 22.83 -3.00 -29.53
CA PRO A 428 21.49 -3.57 -29.75
C PRO A 428 20.70 -3.85 -28.46
N SER A 429 21.36 -4.32 -27.41
CA SER A 429 20.74 -4.53 -26.08
C SER A 429 20.24 -3.23 -25.46
N ASP A 430 21.03 -2.17 -25.61
CA ASP A 430 20.78 -0.88 -25.00
C ASP A 430 19.60 -0.19 -25.67
N ILE A 431 19.58 -0.20 -27.02
CA ILE A 431 18.46 0.30 -27.83
C ILE A 431 17.17 -0.44 -27.47
N LYS A 432 17.23 -1.76 -27.31
CA LYS A 432 16.07 -2.57 -26.89
C LYS A 432 15.56 -2.15 -25.50
N ASN A 433 16.47 -1.97 -24.54
CA ASN A 433 16.14 -1.53 -23.18
C ASN A 433 15.55 -0.10 -23.17
N ALA A 434 15.99 0.77 -24.07
CA ALA A 434 15.51 2.15 -24.19
C ALA A 434 14.24 2.30 -25.05
N SER A 435 13.72 1.22 -25.65
CA SER A 435 12.60 1.28 -26.61
C SER A 435 11.36 2.00 -26.07
N LYS A 436 11.02 1.82 -24.79
CA LYS A 436 9.92 2.55 -24.13
C LYS A 436 10.18 4.06 -24.10
N TYR A 437 11.40 4.48 -23.78
CA TYR A 437 11.78 5.89 -23.71
C TYR A 437 11.82 6.54 -25.09
N ILE A 438 12.35 5.83 -26.09
CA ILE A 438 12.34 6.26 -27.50
C ILE A 438 10.91 6.50 -27.97
N LYS A 439 10.00 5.55 -27.69
CA LYS A 439 8.59 5.66 -28.08
C LYS A 439 7.87 6.84 -27.42
N ILE A 440 8.14 7.11 -26.15
CA ILE A 440 7.61 8.30 -25.45
C ILE A 440 8.07 9.57 -26.18
N THR A 441 9.37 9.71 -26.42
CA THR A 441 9.97 10.85 -27.13
C THR A 441 9.40 11.05 -28.54
N LEU A 442 9.16 9.97 -29.28
CA LEU A 442 8.56 10.05 -30.62
C LEU A 442 7.08 10.45 -30.60
N ASN A 443 6.32 9.97 -29.62
CA ASN A 443 4.88 10.20 -29.56
C ASN A 443 4.51 11.55 -28.94
N SER A 444 5.37 12.13 -28.11
CA SER A 444 5.19 13.42 -27.45
C SER A 444 5.67 14.60 -28.30
N PHE A 445 6.14 14.34 -29.51
CA PHE A 445 6.73 15.35 -30.36
C PHE A 445 5.66 16.31 -30.91
N HIS A 446 5.84 17.60 -30.69
CA HIS A 446 4.93 18.63 -31.15
C HIS A 446 5.69 19.75 -31.86
N LEU A 447 5.20 20.16 -33.02
CA LEU A 447 5.70 21.30 -33.76
C LEU A 447 4.99 22.56 -33.29
N LYS A 448 5.74 23.65 -33.09
CA LYS A 448 5.14 24.95 -32.80
C LYS A 448 4.70 25.60 -34.11
N LEU A 449 3.43 26.01 -34.13
CA LEU A 449 2.82 26.77 -35.23
C LEU A 449 3.28 28.22 -35.23
#